data_AF-A0A8J8JRH0-F1
#
_entry.id   AF-A0A8J8JRH0-F1
#
_cell.length_a   1.000
_cell.length_b   1.000
_cell.length_c   1.000
_cell.angle_alpha   90.00
_cell.angle_beta   90.00
_cell.angle_gamma   90.00
#
_symmetry.space_group_name_H-M   'P 1'
#
loop_
_entity.id
_entity.type
_entity.pdbx_description
1 polymer ?
#
loop_
_entity_poly.entity_id
_entity_poly.type
_entity_poly.pdbx_seq_one_letter_code
_entity_poly.pdbx_strand_id
1 'polypeptide(L)'
;MNKINAKTILLFIIIAGLTGFALGTLTLSFPIRAIVDYCVSNGLDKSTQDMYVNIAIISFVVITFVLSFFLTKKVLQSGKTFSIALFCILLLANAGSLYYWMNPAKFTKATMSADSEKTGNAEFYFGSIPDEALLKDLKSKHFIGIISLLHPAVVPFEPKLIADEKAMCAAVGIEYISAPMLPWISDNTSSLNVIKQIADSGKGKYYVHCYLGVDRANMVKNFIAKNTPQVNIVNTLPTNARKIDEITAFERGDIVMLDSNVYFTPYPTDEEFLTYILGSNINTVVSILNPKNIEDTGWINKEENLMKYYKFQYANFPFSAKQPDAEIEKIISDIAALPRPVLIHSFLTKSPDAAKFIDVFHKLNSANVPAKN
;
A
#
# COMPACT_ATOMS: atom_id res chain seq x y z
N MET A 1 16.45 -7.08 44.89
CA MET A 1 15.56 -7.12 43.71
C MET A 1 14.19 -7.62 44.18
N ASN A 2 13.14 -6.79 44.09
CA ASN A 2 11.78 -7.25 44.38
C ASN A 2 11.45 -8.43 43.48
N LYS A 3 10.83 -9.49 44.01
CA LYS A 3 10.41 -10.65 43.21
C LYS A 3 9.55 -10.16 42.05
N ILE A 4 9.95 -10.50 40.83
CA ILE A 4 9.14 -10.30 39.64
C ILE A 4 7.86 -11.11 39.86
N ASN A 5 6.72 -10.42 39.96
CA ASN A 5 5.42 -11.04 40.11
C ASN A 5 4.53 -10.64 38.92
N ALA A 6 3.45 -11.39 38.69
CA ALA A 6 2.56 -11.15 37.55
C ALA A 6 1.98 -9.73 37.53
N LYS A 7 1.76 -9.10 38.69
CA LYS A 7 1.26 -7.71 38.78
C LYS A 7 2.27 -6.71 38.26
N THR A 8 3.55 -6.86 38.59
CA THR A 8 4.63 -6.01 38.09
C THR A 8 4.81 -6.16 36.59
N ILE A 9 4.72 -7.40 36.07
CA ILE A 9 4.79 -7.66 34.63
C ILE A 9 3.61 -6.99 33.91
N LEU A 10 2.39 -7.17 34.41
CA LEU A 10 1.20 -6.55 33.82
C LEU A 10 1.29 -5.02 33.82
N LEU A 11 1.73 -4.43 34.94
CA LEU A 11 1.93 -2.99 35.06
C LEU A 11 2.96 -2.48 34.03
N PHE A 12 4.07 -3.21 33.85
CA PHE A 12 5.07 -2.89 32.84
C PHE A 12 4.48 -2.94 31.44
N ILE A 13 3.73 -3.99 31.09
CA ILE A 13 3.10 -4.13 29.76
C ILE A 13 2.13 -2.98 29.48
N ILE A 14 1.30 -2.59 30.46
CA ILE A 14 0.37 -1.46 30.30
C ILE A 14 1.12 -0.15 30.07
N ILE A 15 2.12 0.15 30.91
CA ILE A 15 2.93 1.38 30.75
C ILE A 15 3.69 1.36 29.43
N ALA A 16 4.22 0.21 29.02
CA ALA A 16 4.92 0.03 27.75
C ALA A 16 4.01 0.23 26.54
N GLY A 17 2.80 -0.32 26.58
CA GLY A 17 1.80 -0.11 25.52
C GLY A 17 1.43 1.37 25.37
N LEU A 18 1.10 2.04 26.48
CA LEU A 18 0.71 3.45 26.46
C LEU A 18 1.88 4.36 26.05
N THR A 19 3.07 4.13 26.60
CA THR A 19 4.27 4.92 26.27
C THR A 19 4.67 4.69 24.81
N GLY A 20 4.68 3.43 24.38
CA GLY A 20 5.06 3.02 23.03
C GLY A 20 4.13 3.59 21.96
N PHE A 21 2.81 3.60 22.17
CA PHE A 21 1.89 4.17 21.19
C PHE A 21 2.08 5.69 21.01
N ALA A 22 2.21 6.43 22.11
CA ALA A 22 2.41 7.88 22.06
C ALA A 22 3.78 8.25 21.46
N LEU A 23 4.86 7.61 21.92
CA LEU A 23 6.20 7.82 21.35
C LEU A 23 6.30 7.34 19.91
N GLY A 24 5.61 6.26 19.56
CA GLY A 24 5.58 5.73 18.20
C GLY A 24 4.95 6.73 17.24
N THR A 25 3.83 7.36 17.65
CA THR A 25 3.20 8.44 16.88
C THR A 25 4.15 9.61 16.67
N LEU A 26 4.86 10.06 17.71
CA LEU A 26 5.86 11.13 17.58
C LEU A 26 7.03 10.72 16.66
N THR A 27 7.52 9.50 16.82
CA THR A 27 8.67 8.99 16.06
C THR A 27 8.36 8.90 14.57
N LEU A 28 7.21 8.34 14.22
CA LEU A 28 6.75 8.23 12.83
C LEU A 28 6.51 9.61 12.20
N SER A 29 5.92 10.53 12.96
CA SER A 29 5.51 11.85 12.43
C SER A 29 6.68 12.80 12.23
N PHE A 30 7.72 12.70 13.05
CA PHE A 30 8.82 13.67 13.10
C PHE A 30 10.18 13.05 12.71
N PRO A 31 10.88 12.25 13.55
CA PRO A 31 12.17 11.65 13.19
C PRO A 31 12.17 10.89 11.87
N ILE A 32 11.23 9.97 11.68
CA ILE A 32 11.21 9.13 10.47
C ILE A 32 11.00 9.99 9.23
N ARG A 33 10.06 10.93 9.27
CA ARG A 33 9.83 11.86 8.17
C ARG A 33 11.06 12.71 7.87
N ALA A 34 11.70 13.28 8.90
CA ALA A 34 12.91 14.08 8.73
C ALA A 34 14.07 13.26 8.14
N ILE A 35 14.21 11.98 8.54
CA ILE A 35 15.19 11.06 7.96
C ILE A 35 14.90 10.81 6.49
N VAL A 36 13.64 10.51 6.14
CA VAL A 36 13.25 10.26 4.74
C VAL A 36 13.47 11.51 3.89
N ASP A 37 13.00 12.68 4.34
CA ASP A 37 13.17 13.95 3.63
C ASP A 37 14.67 14.28 3.44
N TYR A 38 15.49 14.02 4.47
CA TYR A 38 16.95 14.16 4.37
C TYR A 38 17.57 13.20 3.35
N CYS A 39 17.16 11.92 3.34
CA CYS A 39 17.69 10.94 2.38
C CYS A 39 17.35 11.33 0.94
N VAL A 40 16.08 11.69 0.70
CA VAL A 40 15.59 12.09 -0.62
C VAL A 40 16.29 13.36 -1.10
N SER A 41 16.41 14.39 -0.26
CA SER A 41 17.06 15.66 -0.62
C SER A 41 18.56 15.52 -0.91
N ASN A 42 19.22 14.51 -0.36
CA ASN A 42 20.63 14.21 -0.62
C ASN A 42 20.84 13.11 -1.67
N GLY A 43 19.77 12.62 -2.31
CA GLY A 43 19.84 11.56 -3.31
C GLY A 43 20.43 10.25 -2.78
N LEU A 44 20.26 9.98 -1.48
CA LEU A 44 20.73 8.74 -0.88
C LEU A 44 19.95 7.56 -1.46
N ASP A 45 20.63 6.43 -1.61
CA ASP A 45 19.99 5.22 -2.09
C ASP A 45 19.04 4.64 -1.03
N LYS A 46 18.14 3.81 -1.51
CA LYS A 46 17.09 3.20 -0.68
C LYS A 46 17.67 2.36 0.46
N SER A 47 18.77 1.65 0.22
CA SER A 47 19.42 0.83 1.25
C SER A 47 19.90 1.66 2.45
N THR A 48 20.50 2.82 2.18
CA THR A 48 20.92 3.75 3.24
C THR A 48 19.72 4.35 3.98
N GLN A 49 18.65 4.72 3.25
CA GLN A 49 17.42 5.19 3.86
C GLN A 49 16.81 4.14 4.80
N ASP A 50 16.68 2.90 4.34
CA ASP A 50 16.12 1.79 5.12
C ASP A 50 16.98 1.51 6.37
N MET A 51 18.32 1.60 6.24
CA MET A 51 19.22 1.50 7.38
C MET A 51 18.95 2.58 8.43
N TYR A 52 18.82 3.85 8.04
CA TYR A 52 18.54 4.94 9.00
C TYR A 52 17.17 4.81 9.66
N VAL A 53 16.15 4.41 8.89
CA VAL A 53 14.81 4.13 9.41
C VAL A 53 14.87 2.98 10.43
N ASN A 54 15.59 1.90 10.12
CA ASN A 54 15.78 0.77 11.03
C ASN A 54 16.50 1.16 12.32
N ILE A 55 17.56 1.98 12.22
CA ILE A 55 18.27 2.52 13.40
C ILE A 55 17.31 3.34 14.28
N ALA A 56 16.47 4.18 13.67
CA ALA A 56 15.48 4.96 14.39
C ALA A 56 14.41 4.07 15.07
N ILE A 57 13.95 3.01 14.40
CA ILE A 57 12.98 2.05 14.97
C ILE A 57 13.59 1.28 16.15
N ILE A 58 14.82 0.76 16.00
CA ILE A 58 15.53 0.04 17.09
C ILE A 58 15.72 0.99 18.27
N SER A 59 16.15 2.23 18.01
CA SER A 59 16.30 3.26 19.04
C SER A 59 14.98 3.52 19.75
N PHE A 60 13.88 3.64 19.00
CA PHE A 60 12.52 3.80 19.56
C PHE A 60 12.12 2.63 20.46
N VAL A 61 12.36 1.38 20.06
CA VAL A 61 12.05 0.19 20.87
C VAL A 61 12.85 0.19 22.17
N VAL A 62 14.15 0.47 22.10
CA VAL A 62 15.03 0.55 23.28
C VAL A 62 14.61 1.69 24.21
N ILE A 63 14.37 2.88 23.67
CA ILE A 63 13.92 4.05 24.44
C ILE A 63 12.58 3.76 25.11
N THR A 64 11.62 3.17 24.39
CA THR A 64 10.32 2.80 24.93
C THR A 64 10.47 1.79 26.06
N PHE A 65 11.28 0.74 25.88
CA PHE A 65 11.52 -0.27 26.90
C PHE A 65 12.16 0.34 28.15
N VAL A 66 13.22 1.14 27.99
CA VAL A 66 13.96 1.77 29.08
C VAL A 66 13.08 2.76 29.84
N LEU A 67 12.37 3.64 29.14
CA LEU A 67 11.43 4.58 29.76
C LEU A 67 10.33 3.84 30.52
N SER A 68 9.72 2.84 29.90
CA SER A 68 8.65 2.06 30.54
C SER A 68 9.16 1.33 31.77
N PHE A 69 10.38 0.78 31.73
CA PHE A 69 11.01 0.14 32.88
C PHE A 69 11.22 1.12 34.04
N PHE A 70 11.77 2.31 33.76
CA PHE A 70 11.96 3.34 34.79
C PHE A 70 10.64 3.88 35.34
N LEU A 71 9.65 4.09 34.49
CA LEU A 71 8.31 4.52 34.88
C LEU A 71 7.62 3.47 35.76
N THR A 72 7.65 2.19 35.38
CA THR A 72 7.12 1.10 36.22
C THR A 72 7.83 1.05 37.56
N LYS A 73 9.16 1.12 37.58
CA LYS A 73 9.93 1.15 38.83
C LYS A 73 9.53 2.33 39.71
N LYS A 74 9.38 3.53 39.13
CA LYS A 74 8.95 4.73 39.85
C LYS A 74 7.52 4.62 40.38
N VAL A 75 6.60 4.06 39.61
CA VAL A 75 5.22 3.78 40.07
C VAL A 75 5.20 2.83 41.27
N LEU A 76 6.01 1.76 41.24
CA LEU A 76 6.11 0.82 42.36
C LEU A 76 6.77 1.42 43.61
N GLN A 77 7.64 2.42 43.45
CA GLN A 77 8.35 3.09 44.54
C GLN A 77 7.60 4.31 45.09
N SER A 78 6.58 4.81 44.38
CA SER A 78 5.88 6.04 44.71
C SER A 78 4.49 5.78 45.30
N GLY A 79 3.87 6.83 45.85
CA GLY A 79 2.50 6.77 46.35
C GLY A 79 1.45 6.77 45.22
N LYS A 80 0.21 6.43 45.58
CA LYS A 80 -0.96 6.35 44.67
C LYS A 80 -1.14 7.61 43.81
N THR A 81 -0.87 8.80 44.36
CA THR A 81 -1.00 10.08 43.64
C THR A 81 -0.11 10.15 42.41
N PHE A 82 1.15 9.74 42.52
CA PHE A 82 2.09 9.75 41.38
C PHE A 82 1.63 8.79 40.29
N SER A 83 1.23 7.58 40.68
CA SER A 83 0.75 6.55 39.76
C SER A 83 -0.45 7.04 38.96
N ILE A 84 -1.44 7.64 39.63
CA ILE A 84 -2.63 8.21 38.97
C ILE A 84 -2.22 9.32 38.00
N ALA A 85 -1.39 10.27 38.45
CA ALA A 85 -0.94 11.38 37.61
C ALA A 85 -0.21 10.88 36.34
N LEU A 86 0.68 9.90 36.48
CA LEU A 86 1.38 9.29 35.34
C LEU A 86 0.40 8.64 34.36
N PHE A 87 -0.56 7.85 34.85
CA PHE A 87 -1.56 7.21 33.99
C PHE A 87 -2.42 8.25 33.28
N CYS A 88 -2.83 9.33 33.95
CA CYS A 88 -3.54 10.43 33.32
C CYS A 88 -2.72 11.08 32.20
N ILE A 89 -1.44 11.35 32.42
CA ILE A 89 -0.55 11.93 31.40
C ILE A 89 -0.41 10.98 30.20
N LEU A 90 -0.17 9.69 30.45
CA LEU A 90 -0.05 8.70 29.38
C LEU A 90 -1.36 8.55 28.59
N LEU A 91 -2.50 8.53 29.26
CA LEU A 91 -3.82 8.48 28.59
C LEU A 91 -4.07 9.73 27.75
N LEU A 92 -3.73 10.93 28.25
CA LEU A 92 -3.84 12.17 27.49
C LEU A 92 -2.92 12.15 26.26
N ALA A 93 -1.69 11.66 26.39
CA ALA A 93 -0.77 11.52 25.26
C ALA A 93 -1.29 10.54 24.19
N ASN A 94 -1.91 9.43 24.63
CA ASN A 94 -2.53 8.46 23.73
C ASN A 94 -3.78 9.05 23.04
N ALA A 95 -4.62 9.77 23.78
CA ALA A 95 -5.78 10.47 23.22
C ALA A 95 -5.34 11.53 22.20
N GLY A 96 -4.28 12.28 22.48
CA GLY A 96 -3.67 13.23 21.54
C GLY A 96 -3.12 12.54 20.29
N SER A 97 -2.47 11.39 20.44
CA SER A 97 -1.96 10.58 19.32
C SER A 97 -3.10 10.04 18.46
N LEU A 98 -4.16 9.51 19.09
CA LEU A 98 -5.35 9.04 18.40
C LEU A 98 -6.05 10.19 17.64
N TYR A 99 -6.22 11.35 18.29
CA TYR A 99 -6.75 12.55 17.66
C TYR A 99 -5.89 12.97 16.46
N TYR A 100 -4.56 12.91 16.58
CA TYR A 100 -3.64 13.22 15.50
C TYR A 100 -3.87 12.31 14.27
N TRP A 101 -3.95 10.99 14.45
CA TRP A 101 -4.27 10.05 13.37
C TRP A 101 -5.70 10.18 12.83
N MET A 102 -6.64 10.67 13.63
CA MET A 102 -8.00 10.95 13.18
C MET A 102 -8.13 12.23 12.33
N ASN A 103 -7.03 12.96 12.07
CA ASN A 103 -7.00 14.15 11.23
C ASN A 103 -5.99 14.01 10.07
N PRO A 104 -6.21 13.05 9.14
CA PRO A 104 -5.25 12.68 8.11
C PRO A 104 -4.91 13.77 7.08
N ALA A 105 -5.78 14.77 6.90
CA ALA A 105 -5.53 15.91 6.00
C ALA A 105 -4.22 16.67 6.32
N LYS A 106 -3.64 16.46 7.51
CA LYS A 106 -2.35 17.03 7.92
C LYS A 106 -1.13 16.31 7.31
N PHE A 107 -1.28 15.10 6.77
CA PHE A 107 -0.16 14.31 6.24
C PHE A 107 0.14 14.60 4.77
N THR A 108 -0.91 14.79 3.96
CA THR A 108 -0.79 14.91 2.52
C THR A 108 -1.70 16.05 2.06
N LYS A 109 -1.13 17.20 1.71
CA LYS A 109 -1.90 18.21 0.96
C LYS A 109 -1.93 17.77 -0.49
N ALA A 110 -3.11 17.36 -0.97
CA ALA A 110 -3.31 17.14 -2.40
C ALA A 110 -2.94 18.43 -3.13
N THR A 111 -1.89 18.37 -3.96
CA THR A 111 -1.51 19.52 -4.79
C THR A 111 -2.21 19.31 -6.13
N MET A 112 -3.20 20.14 -6.43
CA MET A 112 -3.90 20.06 -7.70
C MET A 112 -3.02 20.63 -8.80
N SER A 113 -2.24 19.77 -9.44
CA SER A 113 -1.53 20.11 -10.69
C SER A 113 -2.51 20.09 -11.85
N ALA A 114 -2.46 21.14 -12.68
CA ALA A 114 -3.42 21.40 -13.73
C ALA A 114 -2.97 20.84 -15.08
N ASP A 115 -2.68 19.53 -15.16
CA ASP A 115 -2.42 18.88 -16.45
C ASP A 115 -3.48 17.81 -16.69
N SER A 116 -4.43 18.11 -17.57
CA SER A 116 -5.47 17.19 -18.01
C SER A 116 -5.15 16.73 -19.43
N GLU A 117 -4.86 15.44 -19.60
CA GLU A 117 -4.71 14.81 -20.90
C GLU A 117 -5.94 13.92 -21.16
N LYS A 118 -6.98 14.50 -21.79
CA LYS A 118 -8.02 13.87 -22.66
C LYS A 118 -9.39 14.54 -22.52
N THR A 119 -10.16 14.51 -23.61
CA THR A 119 -11.55 14.99 -23.69
C THR A 119 -12.52 13.85 -23.37
N GLY A 120 -12.93 13.74 -22.10
CA GLY A 120 -13.97 12.81 -21.64
C GLY A 120 -15.15 13.57 -21.01
N ASN A 121 -16.33 12.93 -20.95
CA ASN A 121 -17.52 13.52 -20.30
C ASN A 121 -17.37 13.62 -18.77
N ALA A 122 -16.63 12.69 -18.16
CA ALA A 122 -16.26 12.71 -16.75
C ALA A 122 -14.74 12.88 -16.60
N GLU A 123 -14.35 13.64 -15.57
CA GLU A 123 -12.95 13.84 -15.16
C GLU A 123 -12.74 13.31 -13.74
N PHE A 124 -11.71 12.50 -13.54
CA PHE A 124 -11.37 11.95 -12.23
C PHE A 124 -10.07 12.55 -11.71
N TYR A 125 -10.13 13.10 -10.51
CA TYR A 125 -9.01 13.62 -9.74
C TYR A 125 -8.82 12.73 -8.52
N PHE A 126 -7.61 12.63 -8.02
CA PHE A 126 -7.26 11.67 -6.98
C PHE A 126 -6.46 12.32 -5.85
N GLY A 127 -6.71 11.94 -4.60
CA GLY A 127 -5.91 12.43 -3.48
C GLY A 127 -6.26 11.80 -2.14
N SER A 128 -5.84 12.46 -1.07
CA SER A 128 -6.19 12.11 0.31
C SER A 128 -7.61 12.58 0.65
N ILE A 129 -8.14 12.11 1.78
CA ILE A 129 -9.43 12.58 2.29
C ILE A 129 -9.47 14.12 2.39
N PRO A 130 -10.52 14.75 1.84
CA PRO A 130 -10.65 16.20 1.84
C PRO A 130 -11.10 16.73 3.20
N ASP A 131 -10.58 17.90 3.57
CA ASP A 131 -11.14 18.71 4.64
C ASP A 131 -12.19 19.69 4.08
N GLU A 132 -12.88 20.42 4.96
CA GLU A 132 -13.93 21.36 4.57
C GLU A 132 -13.42 22.45 3.61
N ALA A 133 -12.17 22.89 3.77
CA ALA A 133 -11.56 23.90 2.91
C ALA A 133 -11.35 23.36 1.49
N LEU A 134 -10.84 22.14 1.36
CA LEU A 134 -10.70 21.47 0.06
C LEU A 134 -12.08 21.20 -0.56
N LEU A 135 -13.09 20.78 0.20
CA LEU A 135 -14.45 20.59 -0.34
C LEU A 135 -15.01 21.89 -0.92
N LYS A 136 -14.82 23.02 -0.23
CA LYS A 136 -15.22 24.35 -0.73
C LYS A 136 -14.47 24.73 -2.00
N ASP A 137 -13.17 24.47 -2.06
CA ASP A 137 -12.34 24.70 -3.24
C ASP A 137 -12.82 23.84 -4.43
N LEU A 138 -13.01 22.54 -4.22
CA LEU A 138 -13.54 21.60 -5.21
C LEU A 138 -14.92 22.05 -5.72
N LYS A 139 -15.82 22.49 -4.84
CA LYS A 139 -17.12 23.02 -5.24
C LYS A 139 -16.99 24.27 -6.12
N SER A 140 -16.07 25.18 -5.77
CA SER A 140 -15.81 26.38 -6.58
C SER A 140 -15.21 26.05 -7.96
N LYS A 141 -14.47 24.94 -8.06
CA LYS A 141 -13.92 24.37 -9.30
C LYS A 141 -14.92 23.47 -10.06
N HIS A 142 -16.19 23.52 -9.71
CA HIS A 142 -17.29 22.77 -10.35
C HIS A 142 -17.16 21.24 -10.26
N PHE A 143 -16.55 20.72 -9.19
CA PHE A 143 -16.70 19.31 -8.85
C PHE A 143 -18.14 19.01 -8.45
N ILE A 144 -18.64 17.90 -8.96
CA ILE A 144 -20.02 17.48 -8.71
C ILE A 144 -20.11 16.44 -7.61
N GLY A 145 -19.06 15.64 -7.40
CA GLY A 145 -19.05 14.60 -6.38
C GLY A 145 -17.66 14.22 -5.86
N ILE A 146 -17.66 13.67 -4.66
CA ILE A 146 -16.53 13.05 -3.97
C ILE A 146 -16.80 11.54 -3.91
N ILE A 147 -15.86 10.73 -4.40
CA ILE A 147 -15.92 9.27 -4.35
C ILE A 147 -15.00 8.80 -3.21
N SER A 148 -15.61 8.39 -2.10
CA SER A 148 -14.91 7.94 -0.91
C SER A 148 -14.68 6.44 -0.95
N LEU A 149 -13.41 6.03 -0.91
CA LEU A 149 -12.98 4.63 -0.87
C LEU A 149 -12.87 4.08 0.57
N LEU A 150 -13.26 4.88 1.56
CA LEU A 150 -13.23 4.50 2.97
C LEU A 150 -14.27 3.39 3.25
N HIS A 151 -13.91 2.45 4.12
CA HIS A 151 -14.69 1.27 4.43
C HIS A 151 -15.08 1.24 5.93
N PRO A 152 -16.37 1.03 6.26
CA PRO A 152 -16.87 1.07 7.64
C PRO A 152 -16.31 -0.03 8.55
N ALA A 153 -15.73 -1.09 8.00
CA ALA A 153 -15.07 -2.14 8.78
C ALA A 153 -13.66 -1.76 9.26
N VAL A 154 -13.07 -0.65 8.80
CA VAL A 154 -11.72 -0.21 9.22
C VAL A 154 -11.81 0.59 10.53
N VAL A 155 -12.19 -0.12 11.59
CA VAL A 155 -12.38 0.43 12.95
C VAL A 155 -11.02 0.66 13.63
N PRO A 156 -10.85 1.74 14.41
CA PRO A 156 -11.82 2.81 14.71
C PRO A 156 -11.75 4.02 13.77
N PHE A 157 -10.89 3.99 12.76
CA PHE A 157 -10.47 5.19 12.04
C PHE A 157 -11.49 5.65 11.00
N GLU A 158 -11.84 4.80 10.04
CA GLU A 158 -12.61 5.20 8.87
C GLU A 158 -14.11 5.47 9.14
N PRO A 159 -14.81 4.78 10.07
CA PRO A 159 -16.24 5.04 10.33
C PRO A 159 -16.56 6.48 10.72
N LYS A 160 -15.75 7.07 11.61
CA LYS A 160 -15.93 8.47 12.00
C LYS A 160 -15.65 9.39 10.82
N LEU A 161 -14.58 9.13 10.07
CA LEU A 161 -14.21 9.94 8.91
C LEU A 161 -15.30 9.94 7.84
N ILE A 162 -15.94 8.79 7.60
CA ILE A 162 -17.10 8.67 6.71
C ILE A 162 -18.26 9.54 7.19
N ALA A 163 -18.55 9.54 8.50
CA ALA A 163 -19.64 10.34 9.06
C ALA A 163 -19.35 11.84 8.94
N ASP A 164 -18.14 12.27 9.29
CA ASP A 164 -17.69 13.66 9.19
C ASP A 164 -17.72 14.13 7.73
N GLU A 165 -17.19 13.32 6.81
CA GLU A 165 -17.15 13.63 5.37
C GLU A 165 -18.54 13.78 4.76
N LYS A 166 -19.49 12.89 5.10
CA LYS A 166 -20.89 13.02 4.67
C LYS A 166 -21.51 14.33 5.14
N ALA A 167 -21.29 14.71 6.39
CA ALA A 167 -21.80 15.95 6.94
C ALA A 167 -21.19 17.19 6.25
N MET A 168 -19.87 17.18 6.01
CA MET A 168 -19.19 18.27 5.30
C MET A 168 -19.64 18.37 3.84
N CYS A 169 -19.78 17.24 3.12
CA CYS A 169 -20.26 17.22 1.75
C CYS A 169 -21.68 17.82 1.64
N ALA A 170 -22.58 17.44 2.55
CA ALA A 170 -23.92 18.00 2.62
C ALA A 170 -23.93 19.50 2.90
N ALA A 171 -23.06 19.98 3.80
CA ALA A 171 -22.94 21.40 4.13
C ALA A 171 -22.39 22.25 2.98
N VAL A 172 -21.43 21.73 2.22
CA VAL A 172 -20.83 22.40 1.05
C VAL A 172 -21.70 22.27 -0.21
N GLY A 173 -22.59 21.27 -0.24
CA GLY A 173 -23.45 20.98 -1.40
C GLY A 173 -22.71 20.27 -2.52
N ILE A 174 -21.79 19.36 -2.19
CA ILE A 174 -21.14 18.44 -3.13
C ILE A 174 -21.64 17.01 -2.86
N GLU A 175 -21.83 16.20 -3.91
CA GLU A 175 -22.37 14.85 -3.75
C GLU A 175 -21.35 13.93 -3.07
N TYR A 176 -21.78 13.23 -2.02
CA TYR A 176 -20.98 12.16 -1.43
C TYR A 176 -21.34 10.82 -2.08
N ILE A 177 -20.36 10.17 -2.68
CA ILE A 177 -20.50 8.88 -3.35
C ILE A 177 -19.70 7.84 -2.58
N SER A 178 -20.38 6.82 -2.05
CA SER A 178 -19.76 5.75 -1.29
C SER A 178 -19.30 4.62 -2.21
N ALA A 179 -18.01 4.32 -2.24
CA ALA A 179 -17.44 3.15 -2.94
C ALA A 179 -16.42 2.44 -2.03
N PRO A 180 -16.87 1.85 -0.90
CA PRO A 180 -15.99 1.43 0.18
C PRO A 180 -15.05 0.29 -0.24
N MET A 181 -13.75 0.41 0.02
CA MET A 181 -12.75 -0.61 -0.34
C MET A 181 -11.91 -1.02 0.86
N LEU A 182 -11.73 -2.33 1.04
CA LEU A 182 -10.85 -2.87 2.08
C LEU A 182 -9.40 -2.78 1.60
N PRO A 183 -8.46 -2.22 2.40
CA PRO A 183 -7.09 -2.04 1.95
C PRO A 183 -6.30 -3.35 1.86
N TRP A 184 -6.77 -4.42 2.50
CA TRP A 184 -6.12 -5.74 2.55
C TRP A 184 -6.85 -6.84 1.75
N ILE A 185 -7.85 -6.48 0.94
CA ILE A 185 -8.58 -7.43 0.09
C ILE A 185 -8.50 -6.95 -1.35
N SER A 186 -8.12 -7.84 -2.26
CA SER A 186 -7.99 -7.57 -3.69
C SER A 186 -9.35 -7.54 -4.42
N ASP A 187 -10.33 -8.29 -3.91
CA ASP A 187 -11.71 -8.29 -4.40
C ASP A 187 -12.51 -7.09 -3.84
N ASN A 188 -12.62 -6.04 -4.65
CA ASN A 188 -13.45 -4.86 -4.39
C ASN A 188 -14.49 -4.64 -5.50
N THR A 189 -15.01 -5.74 -6.06
CA THR A 189 -15.87 -5.75 -7.25
C THR A 189 -17.09 -4.84 -7.12
N SER A 190 -17.76 -4.82 -5.96
CA SER A 190 -18.95 -3.98 -5.74
C SER A 190 -18.65 -2.48 -5.89
N SER A 191 -17.58 -2.01 -5.26
CA SER A 191 -17.14 -0.61 -5.30
C SER A 191 -16.62 -0.21 -6.68
N LEU A 192 -15.89 -1.12 -7.34
CA LEU A 192 -15.40 -0.90 -8.70
C LEU A 192 -16.53 -0.85 -9.72
N ASN A 193 -17.62 -1.58 -9.53
CA ASN A 193 -18.80 -1.47 -10.39
C ASN A 193 -19.48 -0.10 -10.28
N VAL A 194 -19.57 0.47 -9.07
CA VAL A 194 -20.08 1.85 -8.87
C VAL A 194 -19.20 2.85 -9.61
N ILE A 195 -17.88 2.75 -9.43
CA ILE A 195 -16.91 3.63 -10.10
C ILE A 195 -16.99 3.48 -11.62
N LYS A 196 -17.08 2.25 -12.13
CA LYS A 196 -17.23 1.96 -13.56
C LYS A 196 -18.51 2.60 -14.12
N GLN A 197 -19.63 2.49 -13.41
CA GLN A 197 -20.88 3.12 -13.84
C GLN A 197 -20.74 4.64 -13.97
N ILE A 198 -20.05 5.28 -13.01
CA ILE A 198 -19.77 6.72 -13.05
C ILE A 198 -18.82 7.06 -14.21
N ALA A 199 -17.79 6.25 -14.43
CA ALA A 199 -16.85 6.44 -15.53
C ALA A 199 -17.55 6.31 -16.90
N ASP A 200 -18.47 5.37 -17.05
CA ASP A 200 -19.15 5.10 -18.32
C ASP A 200 -20.29 6.09 -18.63
N SER A 201 -21.03 6.54 -17.62
CA SER A 201 -22.27 7.32 -17.79
C SER A 201 -22.29 8.69 -17.13
N GLY A 202 -21.33 8.95 -16.24
CA GLY A 202 -21.23 10.19 -15.49
C GLY A 202 -20.80 11.38 -16.34
N LYS A 203 -20.95 12.58 -15.77
CA LYS A 203 -20.54 13.85 -16.39
C LYS A 203 -19.95 14.77 -15.33
N GLY A 204 -18.95 15.57 -15.68
CA GLY A 204 -18.34 16.54 -14.76
C GLY A 204 -17.16 15.96 -13.96
N LYS A 205 -16.75 16.68 -12.91
CA LYS A 205 -15.51 16.37 -12.17
C LYS A 205 -15.79 15.64 -10.87
N TYR A 206 -15.08 14.54 -10.66
CA TYR A 206 -15.12 13.70 -9.47
C TYR A 206 -13.77 13.70 -8.78
N TYR A 207 -13.76 13.81 -7.45
CA TYR A 207 -12.56 13.65 -6.64
C TYR A 207 -12.63 12.32 -5.90
N VAL A 208 -11.70 11.41 -6.22
CA VAL A 208 -11.58 10.08 -5.65
C VAL A 208 -10.50 10.11 -4.56
N HIS A 209 -10.79 9.55 -3.39
CA HIS A 209 -9.78 9.46 -2.35
C HIS A 209 -9.92 8.19 -1.52
N CYS A 210 -8.82 7.81 -0.89
CA CYS A 210 -8.83 6.92 0.26
C CYS A 210 -8.30 7.68 1.48
N TYR A 211 -7.86 6.96 2.51
CA TYR A 211 -7.33 7.58 3.71
C TYR A 211 -6.12 8.50 3.41
N LEU A 212 -5.05 7.97 2.78
CA LEU A 212 -3.85 8.74 2.40
C LEU A 212 -3.80 9.15 0.92
N GLY A 213 -4.66 8.57 0.08
CA GLY A 213 -4.64 8.79 -1.36
C GLY A 213 -3.56 8.02 -2.13
N VAL A 214 -3.02 6.93 -1.58
CA VAL A 214 -1.93 6.18 -2.24
C VAL A 214 -2.45 4.87 -2.83
N ASP A 215 -2.62 3.82 -2.03
CA ASP A 215 -2.77 2.46 -2.56
C ASP A 215 -4.11 2.24 -3.29
N ARG A 216 -5.23 2.33 -2.56
CA ARG A 216 -6.59 2.19 -3.12
C ARG A 216 -6.88 3.21 -4.24
N ALA A 217 -6.37 4.43 -4.10
CA ALA A 217 -6.59 5.50 -5.09
C ALA A 217 -5.86 5.21 -6.40
N ASN A 218 -4.59 4.77 -6.35
CA ASN A 218 -3.86 4.36 -7.55
C ASN A 218 -4.46 3.11 -8.21
N MET A 219 -4.93 2.14 -7.42
CA MET A 219 -5.61 0.97 -7.97
C MET A 219 -6.90 1.36 -8.72
N VAL A 220 -7.71 2.25 -8.17
CA VAL A 220 -8.91 2.77 -8.86
C VAL A 220 -8.54 3.56 -10.12
N LYS A 221 -7.50 4.39 -10.05
CA LYS A 221 -6.97 5.13 -11.21
C LYS A 221 -6.60 4.17 -12.35
N ASN A 222 -5.84 3.12 -12.05
CA ASN A 222 -5.44 2.10 -13.03
C ASN A 222 -6.66 1.33 -13.57
N PHE A 223 -7.60 0.99 -12.70
CA PHE A 223 -8.84 0.33 -13.09
C PHE A 223 -9.64 1.16 -14.09
N ILE A 224 -9.86 2.46 -13.83
CA ILE A 224 -10.56 3.36 -14.76
C ILE A 224 -9.79 3.48 -16.07
N ALA A 225 -8.46 3.68 -16.02
CA ALA A 225 -7.63 3.83 -17.21
C ALA A 225 -7.74 2.62 -18.16
N LYS A 226 -7.78 1.41 -17.61
CA LYS A 226 -7.90 0.16 -18.38
C LYS A 226 -9.34 -0.15 -18.79
N ASN A 227 -10.34 0.20 -17.97
CA ASN A 227 -11.74 -0.15 -18.22
C ASN A 227 -12.50 0.83 -19.10
N THR A 228 -12.17 2.12 -18.99
CA THR A 228 -12.90 3.23 -19.61
C THR A 228 -11.89 4.24 -20.20
N PRO A 229 -11.15 3.87 -21.27
CA PRO A 229 -10.01 4.65 -21.80
C PRO A 229 -10.37 6.05 -22.34
N GLN A 230 -11.67 6.30 -22.56
CA GLN A 230 -12.23 7.59 -23.00
C GLN A 230 -12.41 8.62 -21.88
N VAL A 231 -12.25 8.21 -20.61
CA VAL A 231 -12.38 9.10 -19.44
C VAL A 231 -11.10 9.88 -19.22
N ASN A 232 -11.25 11.14 -18.81
CA ASN A 232 -10.11 11.97 -18.45
C ASN A 232 -9.68 11.66 -17.01
N ILE A 233 -8.41 11.31 -16.83
CA ILE A 233 -7.80 11.02 -15.53
C ILE A 233 -6.77 12.11 -15.29
N VAL A 234 -7.05 13.01 -14.36
CA VAL A 234 -6.13 14.08 -13.98
C VAL A 234 -5.21 13.55 -12.89
N ASN A 235 -3.92 13.50 -13.19
CA ASN A 235 -2.95 12.95 -12.25
C ASN A 235 -2.61 13.97 -11.16
N THR A 236 -3.40 13.97 -10.09
CA THR A 236 -3.16 14.78 -8.89
C THR A 236 -2.49 14.01 -7.75
N LEU A 237 -2.25 12.71 -7.95
CA LEU A 237 -1.45 11.93 -7.01
C LEU A 237 0.03 12.26 -7.22
N PRO A 238 0.83 12.35 -6.13
CA PRO A 238 2.28 12.26 -6.25
C PRO A 238 2.64 11.02 -7.07
N THR A 239 3.71 11.07 -7.86
CA THR A 239 4.27 9.92 -8.62
C THR A 239 4.68 8.72 -7.75
N ASN A 240 4.37 8.75 -6.45
CA ASN A 240 4.69 7.79 -5.41
C ASN A 240 3.68 6.64 -5.35
N ALA A 241 3.15 6.18 -6.50
CA ALA A 241 2.56 4.85 -6.53
C ALA A 241 3.65 3.88 -6.10
N ARG A 242 3.40 3.08 -5.06
CA ARG A 242 4.40 2.15 -4.53
C ARG A 242 4.83 1.22 -5.66
N LYS A 243 6.13 1.21 -5.97
CA LYS A 243 6.68 0.39 -7.04
C LYS A 243 7.24 -0.89 -6.47
N ILE A 244 7.22 -1.95 -7.27
CA ILE A 244 7.87 -3.20 -6.90
C ILE A 244 9.39 -3.04 -6.72
N ASP A 245 10.01 -2.08 -7.42
CA ASP A 245 11.41 -1.69 -7.23
C ASP A 245 11.73 -1.14 -5.83
N GLU A 246 10.69 -0.73 -5.09
CA GLU A 246 10.81 -0.17 -3.75
C GLU A 246 10.71 -1.25 -2.66
N ILE A 247 10.75 -2.53 -2.99
CA ILE A 247 10.76 -3.61 -2.00
C ILE A 247 11.68 -4.72 -2.45
N THR A 248 12.30 -5.39 -1.48
CA THR A 248 13.21 -6.51 -1.75
C THR A 248 12.55 -7.87 -1.56
N ALA A 249 11.39 -7.93 -0.91
CA ALA A 249 10.68 -9.15 -0.61
C ALA A 249 9.18 -8.92 -0.43
N PHE A 250 8.41 -9.96 -0.73
CA PHE A 250 7.06 -10.15 -0.22
C PHE A 250 7.08 -11.07 1.01
N GLU A 251 5.96 -11.22 1.71
CA GLU A 251 5.82 -12.06 2.91
C GLU A 251 6.33 -13.49 2.67
N ARG A 252 6.10 -14.01 1.45
CA ARG A 252 6.42 -15.39 1.07
C ARG A 252 7.83 -15.58 0.48
N GLY A 253 8.64 -14.52 0.40
CA GLY A 253 10.01 -14.62 -0.11
C GLY A 253 10.50 -13.40 -0.90
N ASP A 254 11.76 -13.49 -1.31
CA ASP A 254 12.50 -12.40 -1.95
C ASP A 254 11.97 -12.09 -3.36
N ILE A 255 12.09 -10.82 -3.77
CA ILE A 255 11.81 -10.36 -5.13
C ILE A 255 13.13 -10.30 -5.88
N VAL A 256 13.18 -10.89 -7.08
CA VAL A 256 14.37 -10.92 -7.93
C VAL A 256 14.06 -10.15 -9.20
N MET A 257 14.83 -9.09 -9.48
CA MET A 257 14.77 -8.41 -10.77
C MET A 257 15.54 -9.25 -11.80
N LEU A 258 14.83 -9.82 -12.76
CA LEU A 258 15.40 -10.70 -13.78
C LEU A 258 15.96 -9.95 -14.99
N ASP A 259 15.33 -8.82 -15.33
CA ASP A 259 15.73 -7.88 -16.39
C ASP A 259 15.06 -6.52 -16.10
N SER A 260 15.38 -5.50 -16.90
CA SER A 260 14.72 -4.19 -16.83
C SER A 260 13.19 -4.34 -16.97
N ASN A 261 12.48 -4.01 -15.90
CA ASN A 261 11.02 -4.15 -15.76
C ASN A 261 10.49 -5.60 -15.85
N VAL A 262 11.30 -6.60 -15.50
CA VAL A 262 10.87 -7.99 -15.36
C VAL A 262 11.23 -8.48 -13.96
N TYR A 263 10.21 -8.85 -13.20
CA TYR A 263 10.34 -9.22 -11.80
C TYR A 263 9.92 -10.67 -11.60
N PHE A 264 10.67 -11.38 -10.77
CA PHE A 264 10.27 -12.68 -10.24
C PHE A 264 9.93 -12.54 -8.76
N THR A 265 8.75 -12.98 -8.35
CA THR A 265 8.24 -12.83 -6.99
C THR A 265 7.70 -14.15 -6.46
N PRO A 266 7.51 -14.32 -5.14
CA PRO A 266 6.63 -15.35 -4.66
C PRO A 266 5.16 -14.94 -4.91
N TYR A 267 4.22 -15.83 -4.65
CA TYR A 267 2.80 -15.54 -4.80
C TYR A 267 2.43 -14.45 -3.78
N PRO A 268 1.93 -13.29 -4.21
CA PRO A 268 1.64 -12.16 -3.33
C PRO A 268 0.44 -12.42 -2.41
N THR A 269 0.43 -11.77 -1.25
CA THR A 269 -0.78 -11.63 -0.42
C THR A 269 -1.77 -10.66 -1.06
N ASP A 270 -3.02 -10.62 -0.59
CA ASP A 270 -4.03 -9.71 -1.16
C ASP A 270 -3.63 -8.23 -1.00
N GLU A 271 -2.96 -7.85 0.09
CA GLU A 271 -2.43 -6.50 0.31
C GLU A 271 -1.29 -6.17 -0.66
N GLU A 272 -0.32 -7.07 -0.82
CA GLU A 272 0.79 -6.89 -1.77
C GLU A 272 0.29 -6.82 -3.21
N PHE A 273 -0.71 -7.63 -3.54
CA PHE A 273 -1.35 -7.64 -4.86
C PHE A 273 -2.03 -6.30 -5.15
N LEU A 274 -2.82 -5.79 -4.20
CA LEU A 274 -3.48 -4.49 -4.35
C LEU A 274 -2.46 -3.36 -4.51
N THR A 275 -1.42 -3.38 -3.68
CA THR A 275 -0.46 -2.28 -3.53
C THR A 275 0.56 -2.23 -4.67
N TYR A 276 1.25 -3.34 -4.92
CA TYR A 276 2.42 -3.38 -5.81
C TYR A 276 2.10 -3.92 -7.21
N ILE A 277 0.90 -4.46 -7.44
CA ILE A 277 0.50 -5.01 -8.74
C ILE A 277 -0.66 -4.19 -9.32
N LEU A 278 -1.80 -4.13 -8.64
CA LEU A 278 -2.98 -3.41 -9.15
C LEU A 278 -2.81 -1.89 -9.09
N GLY A 279 -2.13 -1.39 -8.06
CA GLY A 279 -1.82 0.04 -7.86
C GLY A 279 -0.57 0.55 -8.57
N SER A 280 0.20 -0.32 -9.24
CA SER A 280 1.48 0.04 -9.87
C SER A 280 1.39 0.10 -11.40
N ASN A 281 2.54 0.18 -12.08
CA ASN A 281 2.65 0.21 -13.54
C ASN A 281 2.83 -1.18 -14.17
N ILE A 282 2.59 -2.28 -13.44
CA ILE A 282 2.67 -3.63 -13.99
C ILE A 282 1.63 -3.81 -15.11
N ASN A 283 2.07 -4.35 -16.25
CA ASN A 283 1.21 -4.57 -17.41
C ASN A 283 0.79 -6.03 -17.53
N THR A 284 1.73 -6.94 -17.29
CA THR A 284 1.52 -8.39 -17.43
C THR A 284 1.86 -9.13 -16.15
N VAL A 285 0.98 -10.03 -15.73
CA VAL A 285 1.21 -10.97 -14.64
C VAL A 285 1.33 -12.38 -15.22
N VAL A 286 2.39 -13.08 -14.86
CA VAL A 286 2.69 -14.44 -15.29
C VAL A 286 2.74 -15.36 -14.08
N SER A 287 1.87 -16.37 -14.07
CA SER A 287 1.91 -17.45 -13.09
C SER A 287 2.65 -18.64 -13.65
N ILE A 288 3.66 -19.15 -12.94
CA ILE A 288 4.34 -20.40 -13.30
C ILE A 288 3.81 -21.63 -12.55
N LEU A 289 2.70 -21.46 -11.82
CA LEU A 289 2.03 -22.54 -11.09
C LEU A 289 1.48 -23.62 -12.03
N ASN A 290 1.36 -24.85 -11.52
CA ASN A 290 0.98 -25.99 -12.34
C ASN A 290 -0.53 -26.31 -12.19
N PRO A 291 -1.37 -26.12 -13.23
CA PRO A 291 -2.81 -26.36 -13.14
C PRO A 291 -3.17 -27.83 -12.91
N LYS A 292 -2.23 -28.77 -13.11
CA LYS A 292 -2.40 -30.19 -12.79
C LYS A 292 -2.23 -30.49 -11.29
N ASN A 293 -1.65 -29.56 -10.52
CA ASN A 293 -1.60 -29.62 -9.07
C ASN A 293 -2.87 -29.01 -8.48
N ILE A 294 -3.63 -29.79 -7.72
CA ILE A 294 -4.93 -29.39 -7.15
C ILE A 294 -4.78 -28.16 -6.23
N GLU A 295 -3.66 -28.06 -5.50
CA GLU A 295 -3.40 -26.93 -4.62
C GLU A 295 -3.19 -25.63 -5.42
N ASP A 296 -2.51 -25.72 -6.56
CA ASP A 296 -2.24 -24.58 -7.45
C ASP A 296 -3.48 -24.12 -8.22
N THR A 297 -4.36 -25.06 -8.60
CA THR A 297 -5.55 -24.76 -9.41
C THR A 297 -6.42 -23.67 -8.77
N GLY A 298 -6.59 -23.70 -7.44
CA GLY A 298 -7.37 -22.68 -6.72
C GLY A 298 -6.77 -21.28 -6.83
N TRP A 299 -5.44 -21.18 -6.73
CA TRP A 299 -4.71 -19.91 -6.85
C TRP A 299 -4.74 -19.37 -8.27
N ILE A 300 -4.48 -20.22 -9.27
CA ILE A 300 -4.53 -19.87 -10.69
C ILE A 300 -5.91 -19.32 -11.06
N ASN A 301 -6.98 -20.00 -10.65
CA ASN A 301 -8.35 -19.56 -10.96
C ASN A 301 -8.70 -18.24 -10.25
N LYS A 302 -8.27 -18.06 -8.99
CA LYS A 302 -8.48 -16.80 -8.25
C LYS A 302 -7.79 -15.65 -9.00
N GLU A 303 -6.53 -15.83 -9.36
CA GLU A 303 -5.73 -14.81 -10.03
C GLU A 303 -6.23 -14.50 -11.44
N GLU A 304 -6.55 -15.51 -12.25
CA GLU A 304 -7.07 -15.31 -13.60
C GLU A 304 -8.37 -14.50 -13.60
N ASN A 305 -9.30 -14.84 -12.71
CA ASN A 305 -10.56 -14.11 -12.56
C ASN A 305 -10.32 -12.65 -12.14
N LEU A 306 -9.38 -12.43 -11.22
CA LEU A 306 -9.00 -11.10 -10.77
C LEU A 306 -8.39 -10.29 -11.92
N MET A 307 -7.38 -10.84 -12.62
CA MET A 307 -6.72 -10.16 -13.73
C MET A 307 -7.66 -9.83 -14.89
N LYS A 308 -8.58 -10.75 -15.20
CA LYS A 308 -9.64 -10.53 -16.19
C LYS A 308 -10.54 -9.36 -15.78
N TYR A 309 -10.94 -9.28 -14.51
CA TYR A 309 -11.79 -8.21 -14.01
C TYR A 309 -11.09 -6.83 -14.09
N TYR A 310 -9.81 -6.77 -13.71
CA TYR A 310 -9.02 -5.53 -13.76
C TYR A 310 -8.44 -5.22 -15.16
N LYS A 311 -8.70 -6.06 -16.18
CA LYS A 311 -8.13 -5.97 -17.54
C LYS A 311 -6.59 -5.92 -17.55
N PHE A 312 -5.96 -6.67 -16.65
CA PHE A 312 -4.52 -6.93 -16.72
C PHE A 312 -4.25 -8.09 -17.68
N GLN A 313 -3.11 -8.05 -18.36
CA GLN A 313 -2.68 -9.20 -19.14
C GLN A 313 -2.24 -10.29 -18.16
N TYR A 314 -2.79 -11.48 -18.34
CA TYR A 314 -2.47 -12.64 -17.53
C TYR A 314 -2.09 -13.81 -18.42
N ALA A 315 -1.06 -14.55 -18.04
CA ALA A 315 -0.70 -15.80 -18.66
C ALA A 315 -0.26 -16.80 -17.58
N ASN A 316 -0.70 -18.06 -17.73
CA ASN A 316 -0.17 -19.16 -16.94
C ASN A 316 0.76 -19.99 -17.83
N PHE A 317 2.04 -20.06 -17.46
CA PHE A 317 3.05 -20.89 -18.10
C PHE A 317 3.54 -21.93 -17.09
N PRO A 318 2.86 -23.09 -16.98
CA PRO A 318 3.21 -24.11 -16.00
C PRO A 318 4.68 -24.52 -16.13
N PHE A 319 5.39 -24.44 -15.02
CA PHE A 319 6.82 -24.74 -14.99
C PHE A 319 7.13 -25.86 -14.01
N SER A 320 8.11 -26.70 -14.36
CA SER A 320 8.75 -27.64 -13.44
C SER A 320 10.23 -27.76 -13.74
N ALA A 321 11.06 -27.79 -12.71
CA ALA A 321 12.50 -28.00 -12.82
C ALA A 321 12.87 -29.36 -13.45
N LYS A 322 11.91 -30.27 -13.60
CA LYS A 322 12.07 -31.57 -14.27
C LYS A 322 11.82 -31.53 -15.78
N GLN A 323 11.35 -30.41 -16.33
CA GLN A 323 11.14 -30.25 -17.77
C GLN A 323 12.49 -30.21 -18.51
N PRO A 324 12.54 -30.67 -19.77
CA PRO A 324 13.73 -30.50 -20.60
C PRO A 324 14.10 -29.02 -20.78
N ASP A 325 15.39 -28.69 -20.81
CA ASP A 325 15.86 -27.31 -20.94
C ASP A 325 15.26 -26.60 -22.17
N ALA A 326 15.09 -27.28 -23.31
CA ALA A 326 14.47 -26.70 -24.51
C ALA A 326 13.02 -26.23 -24.30
N GLU A 327 12.25 -26.90 -23.44
CA GLU A 327 10.88 -26.49 -23.09
C GLU A 327 10.90 -25.26 -22.18
N ILE A 328 11.84 -25.23 -21.23
CA ILE A 328 12.07 -24.09 -20.35
C ILE A 328 12.48 -22.85 -21.15
N GLU A 329 13.42 -22.99 -22.08
CA GLU A 329 13.90 -21.91 -22.93
C GLU A 329 12.76 -21.33 -23.77
N LYS A 330 11.86 -22.19 -24.28
CA LYS A 330 10.66 -21.76 -24.99
C LYS A 330 9.73 -20.94 -24.08
N ILE A 331 9.44 -21.41 -22.87
CA ILE A 331 8.60 -20.67 -21.90
C ILE A 331 9.19 -19.29 -21.62
N ILE A 332 10.50 -19.21 -21.37
CA ILE A 332 11.17 -17.93 -21.09
C ILE A 332 11.11 -17.00 -22.31
N SER A 333 11.31 -17.53 -23.52
CA SER A 333 11.16 -16.77 -24.76
C SER A 333 9.73 -16.24 -24.96
N ASP A 334 8.72 -17.06 -24.68
CA ASP A 334 7.30 -16.67 -24.78
C ASP A 334 6.99 -15.55 -23.76
N ILE A 335 7.52 -15.64 -22.53
CA ILE A 335 7.38 -14.60 -21.50
C ILE A 335 8.09 -13.30 -21.90
N ALA A 336 9.28 -13.39 -22.49
CA ALA A 336 10.06 -12.22 -22.91
C ALA A 336 9.36 -11.38 -23.99
N ALA A 337 8.47 -11.99 -24.77
CA ALA A 337 7.66 -11.32 -25.79
C ALA A 337 6.42 -10.59 -25.23
N LEU A 338 6.11 -10.74 -23.94
CA LEU A 338 4.96 -10.11 -23.31
C LEU A 338 5.18 -8.61 -23.06
N PRO A 339 4.11 -7.79 -23.01
CA PRO A 339 4.21 -6.38 -22.67
C PRO A 339 4.79 -6.15 -21.28
N ARG A 340 5.90 -5.42 -21.22
CA ARG A 340 6.55 -4.97 -19.98
C ARG A 340 5.82 -3.77 -19.36
N PRO A 341 5.89 -3.54 -18.04
CA PRO A 341 6.54 -4.36 -17.02
C PRO A 341 5.84 -5.71 -16.77
N VAL A 342 6.63 -6.78 -16.61
CA VAL A 342 6.15 -8.15 -16.38
C VAL A 342 6.47 -8.57 -14.95
N LEU A 343 5.46 -9.07 -14.25
CA LEU A 343 5.62 -9.75 -12.96
C LEU A 343 5.41 -11.25 -13.16
N ILE A 344 6.43 -12.04 -12.87
CA ILE A 344 6.42 -13.49 -12.92
C ILE A 344 6.39 -13.99 -11.48
N HIS A 345 5.58 -14.99 -11.17
CA HIS A 345 5.58 -15.56 -9.82
C HIS A 345 5.43 -17.08 -9.79
N SER A 346 6.06 -17.65 -8.77
CA SER A 346 5.81 -19.00 -8.25
C SER A 346 5.18 -18.90 -6.87
N PHE A 347 4.76 -20.02 -6.26
CA PHE A 347 4.24 -19.96 -4.89
C PHE A 347 5.30 -19.47 -3.87
N LEU A 348 6.53 -19.98 -3.97
CA LEU A 348 7.68 -19.60 -3.15
C LEU A 348 8.91 -19.39 -4.03
N THR A 349 9.71 -18.36 -3.75
CA THR A 349 10.95 -18.10 -4.50
C THR A 349 12.09 -19.06 -4.19
N LYS A 350 12.01 -19.77 -3.06
CA LYS A 350 12.99 -20.80 -2.65
C LYS A 350 12.65 -22.20 -3.17
N SER A 351 11.63 -22.36 -4.00
CA SER A 351 11.31 -23.68 -4.57
C SER A 351 12.37 -24.10 -5.61
N PRO A 352 12.58 -25.40 -5.83
CA PRO A 352 13.47 -25.88 -6.91
C PRO A 352 13.06 -25.35 -8.28
N ASP A 353 11.75 -25.21 -8.49
CA ASP A 353 11.17 -24.66 -9.71
C ASP A 353 11.56 -23.19 -9.91
N ALA A 354 11.39 -22.35 -8.88
CA ALA A 354 11.80 -20.96 -8.93
C ALA A 354 13.30 -20.80 -9.17
N ALA A 355 14.13 -21.56 -8.44
CA ALA A 355 15.59 -21.49 -8.59
C ALA A 355 16.05 -21.85 -10.01
N LYS A 356 15.50 -22.93 -10.58
CA LYS A 356 15.82 -23.35 -11.96
C LYS A 356 15.29 -22.34 -12.99
N PHE A 357 14.11 -21.76 -12.78
CA PHE A 357 13.57 -20.73 -13.67
C PHE A 357 14.48 -19.49 -13.72
N ILE A 358 14.86 -18.97 -12.56
CA ILE A 358 15.74 -17.78 -12.42
C ILE A 358 17.10 -18.04 -13.09
N ASP A 359 17.71 -19.20 -12.83
CA ASP A 359 19.01 -19.58 -13.40
C ASP A 359 18.98 -19.63 -14.94
N VAL A 360 17.98 -20.31 -15.52
CA VAL A 360 17.87 -20.41 -16.98
C VAL A 360 17.55 -19.04 -17.60
N PHE A 361 16.71 -18.22 -16.95
CA PHE A 361 16.40 -16.87 -17.44
C PHE A 361 17.66 -16.00 -17.53
N HIS A 362 18.49 -15.97 -16.48
CA HIS A 362 19.75 -15.22 -16.50
C HIS A 362 20.75 -15.76 -17.54
N LYS A 363 20.81 -17.08 -17.72
CA LYS A 363 21.69 -17.70 -18.73
C LYS A 363 21.31 -17.27 -20.14
N LEU A 364 20.02 -17.28 -20.47
CA LEU A 364 19.52 -16.87 -21.78
C LEU A 364 19.73 -15.38 -22.06
N ASN A 365 19.48 -14.53 -21.06
CA ASN A 365 19.70 -13.10 -21.22
C ASN A 365 21.18 -12.74 -21.37
N SER A 366 22.06 -13.42 -20.62
CA SER A 366 23.51 -13.21 -20.73
C SER A 366 24.07 -13.61 -22.10
N ALA A 367 23.46 -14.60 -22.77
CA ALA A 367 23.85 -15.03 -24.12
C ALA A 367 23.41 -14.04 -25.23
N ASN A 368 22.42 -13.20 -24.96
CA ASN A 368 21.83 -12.27 -25.93
C ASN A 368 22.33 -10.82 -25.80
N VAL A 369 23.23 -10.51 -24.86
CA VAL A 369 23.90 -9.20 -24.79
C VAL A 369 25.11 -9.24 -25.73
N PRO A 370 25.09 -8.56 -26.90
CA PRO A 370 26.29 -8.45 -27.72
C PRO A 370 27.40 -7.81 -26.89
N ALA A 371 28.60 -8.40 -26.93
CA ALA A 371 29.77 -7.83 -26.28
C ALA A 371 29.87 -6.35 -26.67
N LYS A 372 29.82 -5.46 -25.66
CA LYS A 372 30.09 -4.04 -25.87
C LYS A 372 31.49 -3.93 -26.46
N ASN A 373 31.57 -3.63 -27.76
CA ASN A 373 32.80 -3.22 -28.43
C ASN A 373 33.13 -1.77 -28.06
#